data_AF-A0A4R6PX18-F1
#
_entry.id   AF-A0A4R6PX18-F1
#
_cell.length_a   1.000
_cell.length_b   1.000
_cell.length_c   1.000
_cell.angle_alpha   90.00
_cell.angle_beta   90.00
_cell.angle_gamma   90.00
#
_symmetry.space_group_name_H-M   'P 1'
#
loop_
_entity.id
_entity.type
_entity.pdbx_description
1 polymer ?
#
loop_
_entity_poly.entity_id
_entity_poly.type
_entity_poly.pdbx_seq_one_letter_code
_entity_poly.pdbx_strand_id
1 'polypeptide(L)'
;MYKVERYIEELTIIEFMDKYYDLAMTLGKCRSCSGYGKTWFWLGFDFDPEIYWNKYNKFRVIIDKVSLESVTAAREAEKRLHNENIDLIK
;
A
#
# COMPACT_ATOMS: atom_id res chain seq x y z
N MET A 1 -7.67 21.21 -10.94
CA MET A 1 -8.45 20.03 -11.33
C MET A 1 -7.45 18.90 -11.52
N TYR A 2 -7.52 17.91 -10.65
CA TYR A 2 -6.73 16.69 -10.75
C TYR A 2 -7.49 15.67 -11.58
N LYS A 3 -6.76 14.78 -12.23
CA LYS A 3 -7.30 13.59 -12.88
C LYS A 3 -7.01 12.38 -12.00
N VAL A 4 -8.05 11.62 -11.70
CA VAL A 4 -7.91 10.31 -11.03
C VAL A 4 -8.11 9.22 -12.06
N GLU A 5 -7.14 8.32 -12.15
CA GLU A 5 -7.23 7.10 -12.93
C GLU A 5 -7.23 5.93 -11.94
N ARG A 6 -8.34 5.17 -11.91
CA ARG A 6 -8.48 4.01 -11.02
C ARG A 6 -8.12 2.74 -11.78
N TYR A 7 -7.21 1.98 -11.20
CA TYR A 7 -6.83 0.64 -11.63
C TYR A 7 -7.31 -0.35 -10.59
N ILE A 8 -7.97 -1.42 -11.04
CA ILE A 8 -8.45 -2.50 -10.18
C ILE A 8 -7.94 -3.79 -10.77
N GLU A 9 -7.14 -4.50 -9.98
CA GLU A 9 -6.61 -5.79 -10.35
C GLU A 9 -6.93 -6.82 -9.27
N GLU A 10 -7.01 -8.08 -9.67
CA GLU A 10 -7.13 -9.21 -8.77
C GLU A 10 -5.91 -10.10 -8.90
N LEU A 11 -5.31 -10.42 -7.76
CA LEU A 11 -4.13 -11.28 -7.69
C LEU A 11 -4.43 -12.43 -6.74
N THR A 12 -4.12 -13.66 -7.12
CA THR A 12 -4.26 -14.78 -6.17
C THR A 12 -3.27 -14.61 -5.03
N ILE A 13 -3.62 -15.05 -3.81
CA ILE A 13 -2.68 -15.00 -2.67
C ILE A 13 -1.40 -15.77 -3.02
N ILE A 14 -1.54 -16.92 -3.67
CA ILE A 14 -0.40 -17.76 -4.09
C ILE A 14 0.51 -16.98 -5.04
N GLU A 15 -0.04 -16.34 -6.08
CA GLU A 15 0.75 -15.56 -7.03
C GLU A 15 1.42 -14.34 -6.37
N PHE A 16 0.73 -13.69 -5.43
CA PHE A 16 1.31 -12.60 -4.65
C PHE A 16 2.54 -13.04 -3.86
N MET A 17 2.41 -14.12 -3.10
CA MET A 17 3.47 -14.64 -2.26
C MET A 17 4.65 -15.17 -3.08
N ASP A 18 4.38 -15.84 -4.21
CA ASP A 18 5.41 -16.42 -5.06
C ASP A 18 6.22 -15.37 -5.84
N LYS A 19 5.54 -14.37 -6.42
CA LYS A 19 6.19 -13.44 -7.37
C LYS A 19 6.55 -12.09 -6.79
N TYR A 20 5.82 -11.63 -5.76
CA TYR A 20 5.84 -10.22 -5.36
C TYR A 20 6.16 -10.00 -3.89
N TYR A 21 6.12 -11.03 -3.05
CA TYR A 21 6.24 -10.85 -1.60
C TYR A 21 7.17 -11.87 -0.92
N ASP A 22 8.33 -11.39 -0.50
CA ASP A 22 9.23 -12.14 0.38
C ASP A 22 8.92 -11.82 1.84
N LEU A 23 8.19 -12.73 2.49
CA LEU A 23 7.79 -12.59 3.88
C LEU A 23 9.00 -12.58 4.82
N ALA A 24 10.01 -13.42 4.57
CA ALA A 24 11.18 -13.54 5.43
C ALA A 24 12.03 -12.26 5.39
N MET A 25 12.31 -11.74 4.19
CA MET A 25 13.00 -10.47 4.03
C MET A 25 12.19 -9.33 4.65
N THR A 26 10.88 -9.29 4.41
CA THR A 26 10.02 -8.20 4.91
C THR A 26 9.99 -8.20 6.44
N LEU A 27 9.67 -9.33 7.08
CA LEU A 27 9.66 -9.44 8.54
C LEU A 27 11.04 -9.17 9.14
N GLY A 28 12.12 -9.62 8.50
CA GLY A 28 13.49 -9.33 8.93
C GLY A 28 13.78 -7.83 8.97
N LYS A 29 13.46 -7.12 7.90
CA LYS A 29 13.58 -5.65 7.83
C LYS A 29 12.70 -4.97 8.86
N CYS A 30 11.44 -5.40 9.00
CA CYS A 30 10.51 -4.83 9.96
C CYS A 30 11.00 -4.97 11.39
N ARG A 31 11.48 -6.15 11.79
CA ARG A 31 12.03 -6.38 13.14
C ARG A 31 13.28 -5.56 13.43
N SER A 32 14.08 -5.23 12.41
CA SER A 32 15.25 -4.35 12.55
C SER A 32 14.89 -2.86 12.68
N CYS A 33 13.66 -2.49 12.33
CA CYS A 33 13.19 -1.11 12.39
C CYS A 33 12.87 -0.68 13.83
N SER A 34 13.27 0.54 14.19
CA SER A 34 13.00 1.13 15.51
C SER A 34 11.50 1.29 15.83
N GLY A 35 10.66 1.30 14.79
CA GLY A 35 9.20 1.40 14.86
C GLY A 35 8.46 0.06 14.96
N TYR A 36 9.16 -1.07 14.97
CA TYR A 36 8.53 -2.38 15.17
C TYR A 36 7.86 -2.47 16.54
N GLY A 37 6.59 -2.89 16.58
CA GLY A 37 5.78 -2.94 17.79
C GLY A 37 5.36 -1.58 18.33
N LYS A 38 5.68 -0.48 17.65
CA LYS A 38 5.42 0.90 18.10
C LYS A 38 4.57 1.73 17.14
N THR A 39 4.29 1.17 15.96
CA THR A 39 3.50 1.83 14.92
C THR A 39 2.30 0.97 14.56
N TRP A 40 1.23 1.62 14.12
CA TRP A 40 -0.01 0.93 13.73
C TRP A 40 0.20 -0.08 12.59
N PHE A 41 1.20 0.17 11.73
CA PHE A 41 1.51 -0.66 10.57
C PHE A 41 2.29 -1.95 10.95
N TRP A 42 3.06 -1.93 12.04
CA TRP A 42 3.85 -3.09 12.48
C TRP A 42 3.63 -3.34 13.97
N LEU A 43 2.45 -3.85 14.31
CA LEU A 43 2.06 -4.15 15.69
C LEU A 43 2.78 -5.38 16.29
N GLY A 44 3.64 -6.04 15.50
CA GLY A 44 4.30 -7.27 15.90
C GLY A 44 3.27 -8.39 16.00
N PHE A 45 2.80 -8.87 14.85
CA PHE A 45 1.74 -9.88 14.74
C PHE A 45 2.00 -11.07 15.68
N ASP A 46 0.97 -11.45 16.44
CA ASP A 46 0.93 -12.66 17.28
C ASP A 46 0.52 -13.90 16.46
N PHE A 47 0.32 -13.73 15.15
CA PHE A 47 -0.01 -14.78 14.19
C PHE A 47 0.99 -14.79 13.03
N ASP A 48 1.01 -15.91 12.30
CA ASP A 48 1.78 -16.06 11.06
C ASP A 48 1.03 -15.42 9.88
N PRO A 49 1.57 -14.38 9.23
CA PRO A 49 0.91 -13.70 8.13
C PRO A 49 0.64 -14.59 6.91
N GLU A 50 1.55 -15.53 6.60
CA GLU A 50 1.39 -16.43 5.45
C GLU A 50 0.24 -17.41 5.70
N ILE A 51 0.19 -18.02 6.89
CA ILE A 51 -0.92 -18.90 7.27
C ILE A 51 -2.25 -18.13 7.27
N TYR A 52 -2.24 -16.88 7.76
CA TYR A 52 -3.45 -16.07 7.80
C TYR A 52 -3.94 -15.68 6.40
N TRP A 53 -3.05 -15.21 5.52
CA TRP A 53 -3.42 -14.79 4.17
C TRP A 53 -3.87 -15.97 3.29
N ASN A 54 -3.29 -17.17 3.47
CA ASN A 54 -3.70 -18.38 2.75
C ASN A 54 -5.14 -18.84 3.06
N LYS A 55 -5.81 -18.25 4.05
CA LYS A 55 -7.26 -18.46 4.27
C LYS A 55 -8.13 -17.79 3.19
N TYR A 56 -7.56 -16.88 2.41
CA TYR A 56 -8.24 -16.14 1.37
C TYR A 56 -7.78 -16.61 -0.02
N ASN A 57 -8.61 -16.34 -1.04
CA ASN A 57 -8.32 -16.74 -2.41
C ASN A 57 -7.51 -15.68 -3.17
N LYS A 58 -7.88 -14.41 -3.01
CA LYS A 58 -7.35 -13.30 -3.82
C LYS A 58 -7.17 -12.01 -3.01
N PHE A 59 -6.16 -11.23 -3.37
CA PHE A 59 -6.10 -9.79 -3.10
C PHE A 59 -6.80 -9.03 -4.21
N ARG A 60 -7.67 -8.09 -3.83
CA ARG A 60 -8.19 -7.06 -4.73
C ARG A 60 -7.36 -5.80 -4.52
N VAL A 61 -6.58 -5.43 -5.52
CA VAL A 61 -5.68 -4.27 -5.47
C VAL A 61 -6.37 -3.11 -6.17
N ILE A 62 -6.57 -2.01 -5.45
CA ILE A 62 -7.19 -0.79 -5.97
C ILE A 62 -6.14 0.31 -5.90
N ILE A 63 -5.81 0.89 -7.05
CA ILE A 63 -4.81 1.96 -7.18
C ILE A 63 -5.49 3.17 -7.80
N ASP A 64 -5.51 4.27 -7.06
CA ASP A 64 -5.92 5.57 -7.57
C ASP A 64 -4.68 6.38 -7.92
N LYS A 65 -4.40 6.52 -9.21
CA LYS A 65 -3.35 7.40 -9.71
C LYS A 65 -3.92 8.80 -9.84
N VAL A 66 -3.48 9.68 -8.97
CA VAL A 66 -3.85 11.09 -8.99
C VAL A 66 -2.77 11.88 -9.75
N SER A 67 -3.18 12.64 -10.77
CA SER A 67 -2.28 13.46 -11.58
C SER A 67 -2.77 14.89 -11.70
N LEU A 68 -1.84 15.84 -11.65
CA LEU A 68 -2.09 17.26 -11.84
C LEU A 68 -1.46 17.69 -13.16
N GLU A 69 -2.14 17.40 -14.28
CA GLU A 69 -1.64 17.63 -15.65
C GLU A 69 -1.21 19.09 -15.91
N SER A 70 -1.73 20.04 -15.13
CA SER A 70 -1.39 21.47 -15.23
C SER A 70 -0.17 21.90 -14.39
N VAL A 71 0.43 21.00 -13.60
CA VAL A 71 1.52 21.35 -12.68
C VAL A 71 2.77 20.55 -13.04
N THR A 72 3.82 21.26 -13.49
CA THR A 72 5.08 20.65 -13.94
C THR A 72 6.08 20.43 -12.82
N ALA A 73 5.93 21.11 -11.68
CA ALA A 73 6.81 21.00 -10.52
C ALA A 73 6.21 20.13 -9.41
N ALA A 74 6.92 19.08 -8.99
CA ALA A 74 6.46 18.13 -7.96
C ALA A 74 6.04 18.81 -6.64
N ARG A 75 6.79 19.82 -6.19
CA ARG A 75 6.51 20.55 -4.94
C ARG A 75 5.21 21.38 -5.00
N GLU A 76 4.87 21.88 -6.17
CA GLU A 76 3.63 22.63 -6.38
C GLU A 76 2.44 21.67 -6.48
N ALA A 77 2.65 20.51 -7.11
CA ALA A 77 1.66 19.44 -7.16
C ALA A 77 1.32 18.95 -5.75
N GLU A 78 2.33 18.71 -4.91
CA GLU A 78 2.17 18.30 -3.51
C GLU A 78 1.35 19.32 -2.69
N LYS A 79 1.71 20.62 -2.78
CA LYS A 79 0.96 21.69 -2.10
C LYS A 79 -0.51 21.72 -2.52
N ARG A 80 -0.77 21.53 -3.81
CA ARG A 80 -2.13 21.55 -4.34
C ARG A 80 -2.94 20.34 -3.90
N LEU A 81 -2.36 19.14 -3.95
CA LEU A 81 -3.00 17.91 -3.44
C LEU A 81 -3.34 18.03 -1.96
N HIS A 82 -2.43 18.61 -1.16
CA HIS A 82 -2.66 18.83 0.27
C HIS A 82 -3.83 19.80 0.54
N ASN A 83 -3.97 20.84 -0.29
CA ASN A 83 -5.02 21.84 -0.15
C ASN A 83 -6.38 21.39 -0.69
N GLU A 84 -6.41 20.44 -1.63
CA GLU A 84 -7.65 19.97 -2.27
C GLU A 84 -8.45 18.96 -1.42
N ASN A 85 -8.07 18.74 -0.15
CA ASN A 85 -8.81 17.95 0.86
C ASN A 85 -9.36 16.65 0.27
N ILE A 86 -8.46 15.85 -0.33
CA ILE A 86 -8.86 14.75 -1.18
C ILE A 86 -9.48 13.65 -0.31
N ASP A 87 -10.81 13.51 -0.41
CA ASP A 87 -11.63 12.43 0.15
C ASP A 87 -11.30 11.07 -0.54
N LEU A 88 -10.03 10.65 -0.54
CA LEU A 88 -9.56 9.41 -1.21
C LEU A 88 -9.94 8.13 -0.45
N ILE A 89 -10.54 8.25 0.73
CA ILE A 89 -10.98 7.12 1.55
C ILE A 89 -12.38 7.44 2.09
N LYS A 90 -13.41 7.06 1.34
CA LYS A 90 -14.78 6.86 1.83
C LYS A 90 -15.22 5.44 1.50
#